data_AF-A0A967LQG0-F1
#
_entry.id   AF-A0A967LQG0-F1
#
_cell.length_a   1.000
_cell.length_b   1.000
_cell.length_c   1.000
_cell.angle_alpha   90.00
_cell.angle_beta   90.00
_cell.angle_gamma   90.00
#
_symmetry.space_group_name_H-M   'P 1'
#
loop_
_entity.id
_entity.type
_entity.pdbx_description
1 polymer ?
#
loop_
_entity_poly.entity_id
_entity_poly.type
_entity_poly.pdbx_seq_one_letter_code
_entity_poly.pdbx_strand_id
1 'polypeptide(L)'
;MGAAQERLIGIFAERTPAESRKLIRRWTVLLLVGALALGVVGALLYVWSWPAGIAAHVVAVVLFVLWWRLRRQREALEAMADAVGGPAGGRRSGGR
;
A
#
# COMPACT_ATOMS: atom_id res chain seq x y z
N MET A 1 -3.37 -3.61 25.80
CA MET A 1 -3.79 -3.15 24.46
C MET A 1 -2.61 -2.39 23.88
N GLY A 2 -2.09 -2.80 22.72
CA GLY A 2 -0.80 -2.31 22.22
C GLY A 2 -0.96 -1.00 21.44
N ALA A 3 -0.05 -0.04 21.64
CA ALA A 3 -0.06 1.29 21.00
C ALA A 3 -0.23 1.29 19.46
N ALA A 4 0.11 0.18 18.79
CA ALA A 4 -0.16 -0.01 17.35
C ALA A 4 -1.66 -0.05 17.03
N GLN A 5 -2.48 -0.61 17.92
CA GLN A 5 -3.91 -0.80 17.75
C GLN A 5 -4.68 0.52 17.94
N GLU A 6 -4.27 1.34 18.91
CA GLU A 6 -4.78 2.71 19.10
C GLU A 6 -4.42 3.63 17.91
N ARG A 7 -3.20 3.52 17.37
CA ARG A 7 -2.83 4.25 16.15
C ARG A 7 -3.63 3.82 14.92
N LEU A 8 -3.92 2.52 14.79
CA LEU A 8 -4.78 2.02 13.72
C LEU A 8 -6.21 2.56 13.87
N ILE A 9 -6.78 2.52 15.09
CA ILE A 9 -8.11 3.07 15.37
C ILE A 9 -8.15 4.58 15.08
N GLY A 10 -7.14 5.35 15.48
CA GLY A 10 -7.07 6.79 15.19
C GLY A 10 -6.99 7.12 13.69
N ILE A 11 -6.26 6.31 12.91
CA ILE A 11 -6.14 6.49 11.44
C ILE A 11 -7.43 6.07 10.71
N PHE A 12 -8.15 5.05 11.21
CA PHE A 12 -9.43 4.60 10.64
C PHE A 12 -10.64 5.39 11.16
N ALA A 13 -10.52 6.10 12.28
CA ALA A 13 -11.56 7.00 12.79
C ALA A 13 -11.76 8.23 11.88
N GLU A 14 -10.71 8.68 11.18
CA GLU A 14 -10.76 9.85 10.30
C GLU A 14 -10.91 9.51 8.80
N ARG A 15 -10.67 8.26 8.38
CA ARG A 15 -10.79 7.83 6.97
C ARG A 15 -11.71 6.66 6.77
N THR A 16 -12.69 6.84 5.89
CA THR A 16 -13.60 5.77 5.49
C THR A 16 -12.83 4.64 4.80
N PRO A 17 -13.18 3.35 5.04
CA PRO A 17 -12.51 2.19 4.45
C PRO A 17 -12.47 2.23 2.91
N ALA A 18 -13.40 2.94 2.27
CA ALA A 18 -13.42 3.19 0.84
C ALA A 18 -12.25 4.06 0.34
N GLU A 19 -11.84 5.08 1.09
CA GLU A 19 -10.70 5.94 0.73
C GLU A 19 -9.37 5.20 0.85
N SER A 20 -9.22 4.38 1.89
CA SER A 20 -8.06 3.52 2.10
C SER A 20 -7.88 2.54 0.95
N ARG A 21 -8.97 1.90 0.47
CA ARG A 21 -8.94 1.01 -0.71
C ARG A 21 -8.51 1.74 -1.99
N LYS A 22 -9.02 2.96 -2.22
CA LYS A 22 -8.61 3.82 -3.36
C LYS A 22 -7.12 4.15 -3.31
N LEU A 23 -6.61 4.51 -2.14
CA LEU A 23 -5.19 4.83 -1.97
C LEU A 23 -4.31 3.62 -2.18
N ILE A 24 -4.64 2.46 -1.59
CA ILE A 24 -3.87 1.22 -1.79
C ILE A 24 -3.83 0.87 -3.28
N ARG A 25 -4.96 1.00 -4.01
CA ARG A 25 -4.99 0.79 -5.46
C ARG A 25 -4.08 1.77 -6.21
N ARG A 26 -4.10 3.06 -5.85
CA ARG A 26 -3.24 4.08 -6.47
C ARG A 26 -1.76 3.81 -6.21
N TRP A 27 -1.38 3.47 -4.98
CA TRP A 27 -0.01 3.10 -4.62
C TRP A 27 0.45 1.83 -5.34
N THR A 28 -0.42 0.83 -5.46
CA THR A 28 -0.12 -0.39 -6.22
C THR A 28 0.18 -0.07 -7.69
N VAL A 29 -0.62 0.80 -8.32
CA VAL A 29 -0.38 1.21 -9.72
C VAL A 29 0.89 2.02 -9.85
N LEU A 30 1.11 3.01 -8.97
CA LEU A 30 2.29 3.86 -9.00
C LEU A 30 3.59 3.09 -8.80
N LEU A 31 3.63 2.14 -7.85
CA LEU A 31 4.82 1.30 -7.61
C LEU A 31 5.15 0.43 -8.82
N LEU A 32 4.14 -0.16 -9.47
CA LEU A 32 4.35 -1.00 -10.65
C LEU A 32 4.82 -0.18 -11.86
N VAL A 33 4.15 0.94 -12.14
CA VAL A 33 4.53 1.86 -13.22
C VAL A 33 5.93 2.42 -12.99
N GLY A 34 6.23 2.80 -11.74
CA GLY A 34 7.55 3.27 -11.33
C GLY A 34 8.62 2.21 -11.56
N ALA A 35 8.42 0.97 -11.10
CA ALA A 35 9.37 -0.12 -11.30
C ALA A 35 9.62 -0.42 -12.78
N LEU A 36 8.58 -0.44 -13.61
CA LEU A 36 8.70 -0.64 -15.06
C LEU A 36 9.47 0.49 -15.74
N ALA A 37 9.10 1.74 -15.47
CA ALA A 37 9.77 2.90 -16.03
C ALA A 37 11.25 2.93 -15.63
N LEU A 38 11.56 2.66 -14.36
CA LEU A 38 12.93 2.60 -13.86
C LEU A 38 13.72 1.44 -14.47
N GLY A 39 13.08 0.30 -14.76
CA GLY A 39 13.71 -0.81 -15.47
C GLY A 39 14.13 -0.41 -16.89
N VAL A 40 13.24 0.24 -17.64
CA VAL A 40 13.54 0.72 -19.01
C VAL A 40 14.62 1.80 -18.99
N VAL A 41 14.48 2.81 -18.13
CA VAL A 41 15.49 3.88 -17.98
C VAL A 41 16.83 3.31 -17.52
N GLY A 42 16.81 2.37 -16.57
CA GLY A 42 18.00 1.66 -16.12
C GLY A 42 18.69 0.90 -17.25
N ALA A 43 17.93 0.28 -18.15
CA ALA A 43 18.50 -0.42 -19.31
C ALA A 43 19.19 0.56 -20.27
N LEU A 44 18.58 1.73 -20.53
CA LEU A 44 19.17 2.78 -21.34
C LEU A 44 20.42 3.40 -20.69
N LEU A 45 20.47 3.48 -19.35
CA LEU A 45 21.63 4.03 -18.63
C LEU A 45 22.90 3.20 -18.80
N TYR A 46 22.81 1.89 -19.10
CA TYR A 46 24.00 1.08 -19.39
C TYR A 46 24.76 1.53 -20.63
N VAL A 47 24.12 2.26 -21.56
CA VAL A 47 24.79 2.83 -22.74
C VAL A 47 25.84 3.88 -22.34
N TRP A 48 25.61 4.59 -21.23
CA TRP A 48 26.47 5.68 -20.80
C TRP A 48 27.29 5.34 -19.55
N SER A 49 26.69 4.65 -18.58
CA SER A 49 27.27 4.44 -17.26
C SER A 49 26.71 3.17 -16.60
N TRP A 50 27.51 2.11 -16.65
CA TRP A 50 27.21 0.83 -15.99
C TRP A 50 26.81 0.93 -14.50
N PRO A 51 27.39 1.78 -13.63
CA PRO A 51 27.01 1.84 -12.23
C PRO A 51 25.66 2.57 -12.06
N ALA A 52 25.34 3.53 -12.92
CA ALA A 52 24.04 4.20 -12.94
C ALA A 52 22.92 3.23 -13.36
N GLY A 53 23.19 2.38 -14.36
CA GLY A 53 22.28 1.30 -14.77
C GLY A 53 22.00 0.32 -13.63
N ILE A 54 23.05 -0.11 -12.92
CA ILE A 54 22.92 -1.01 -11.76
C ILE A 54 22.11 -0.34 -10.65
N ALA A 55 22.45 0.89 -10.27
CA ALA A 55 21.73 1.61 -9.21
C ALA A 55 20.23 1.78 -9.54
N ALA A 56 19.90 2.13 -10.79
CA ALA A 56 18.51 2.22 -11.24
C ALA A 56 17.77 0.88 -11.14
N HIS A 57 18.42 -0.23 -11.53
CA HIS A 57 17.83 -1.56 -11.41
C HIS A 57 17.63 -1.99 -9.96
N VAL A 58 18.55 -1.67 -9.05
CA VAL A 58 18.38 -1.94 -7.62
C VAL A 58 17.13 -1.25 -7.08
N VAL A 59 16.93 0.04 -7.42
CA VAL A 59 15.73 0.78 -7.02
C VAL A 59 14.47 0.17 -7.68
N ALA A 60 14.55 -0.24 -8.94
CA ALA A 60 13.44 -0.89 -9.64
C ALA A 60 13.00 -2.19 -8.93
N VAL A 61 13.98 -3.02 -8.52
CA VAL A 61 13.74 -4.25 -7.76
C VAL A 61 13.11 -3.95 -6.41
N VAL A 62 13.59 -2.94 -5.68
CA VAL A 62 13.00 -2.54 -4.40
C VAL A 62 11.53 -2.12 -4.58
N LEU A 63 11.23 -1.27 -5.56
CA LEU A 63 9.85 -0.86 -5.87
C LEU A 63 8.97 -2.05 -6.24
N PHE A 64 9.50 -3.00 -7.01
CA PHE A 64 8.80 -4.22 -7.37
C PHE A 64 8.51 -5.13 -6.17
N VAL A 65 9.47 -5.27 -5.25
CA VAL A 65 9.28 -6.01 -3.99
C VAL A 65 8.23 -5.34 -3.11
N LEU A 66 8.23 -4.01 -3.00
CA LEU A 66 7.19 -3.28 -2.27
C LEU A 66 5.81 -3.49 -2.89
N TRP A 67 5.71 -3.42 -4.22
CA TRP A 67 4.48 -3.71 -4.94
C TRP A 67 3.98 -5.13 -4.66
N TRP A 68 4.88 -6.11 -4.74
CA TRP A 68 4.56 -7.51 -4.47
C TRP A 68 4.05 -7.73 -3.06
N ARG A 69 4.73 -7.12 -2.07
CA ARG A 69 4.34 -7.19 -0.66
C ARG A 69 2.96 -6.56 -0.45
N LEU A 70 2.71 -5.38 -1.02
CA LEU A 70 1.42 -4.70 -0.91
C LEU A 70 0.29 -5.53 -1.55
N ARG A 71 0.57 -6.19 -2.69
CA ARG A 71 -0.37 -7.09 -3.35
C ARG A 71 -0.72 -8.30 -2.48
N ARG A 72 0.26 -8.90 -1.79
CA ARG A 72 0.02 -10.01 -0.86
C ARG A 72 -0.74 -9.59 0.39
N GLN A 73 -0.52 -8.36 0.88
CA GLN A 73 -1.19 -7.87 2.08
C GLN A 73 -2.61 -7.37 1.84
N ARG A 74 -3.03 -7.18 0.58
CA ARG A 74 -4.35 -6.66 0.23
C ARG A 74 -5.49 -7.48 0.81
N GLU A 75 -5.43 -8.80 0.72
CA GLU A 75 -6.49 -9.69 1.21
C GLU A 75 -6.66 -9.58 2.73
N ALA A 76 -5.55 -9.52 3.48
CA ALA A 76 -5.58 -9.33 4.93
C ALA A 76 -6.11 -7.93 5.32
N LEU A 77 -5.76 -6.89 4.56
CA LEU A 77 -6.24 -5.53 4.79
C LEU A 77 -7.73 -5.36 4.44
N GLU A 78 -8.20 -6.03 3.39
CA GLU A 78 -9.62 -6.05 3.02
C GLU A 78 -10.45 -6.79 4.08
N ALA A 79 -9.98 -7.94 4.56
CA ALA A 79 -10.62 -8.68 5.65
C ALA A 79 -10.71 -7.88 6.96
N MET A 80 -9.65 -7.13 7.32
CA MET A 80 -9.65 -6.25 8.50
C MET A 80 -10.60 -5.06 8.34
N ALA A 81 -10.69 -4.48 7.14
CA ALA A 81 -11.62 -3.39 6.86
C ALA A 81 -13.08 -3.86 6.96
N ASP A 82 -13.39 -5.08 6.51
CA ASP A 82 -14.73 -5.65 6.58
C ASP A 82 -15.13 -6.01 8.04
N ALA A 83 -14.17 -6.48 8.86
CA ALA A 83 -14.40 -6.75 10.27
C ALA A 83 -14.71 -5.48 11.10
N VAL A 84 -14.12 -4.34 10.73
CA VAL A 84 -14.34 -3.05 11.42
C VAL A 84 -15.56 -2.30 10.86
N GLY A 85 -15.90 -2.48 9.58
CA GLY A 85 -17.05 -1.86 8.92
C GLY A 85 -18.38 -2.62 9.05
N GLY A 86 -18.37 -3.83 9.60
CA GLY A 86 -19.57 -4.65 9.81
C GLY A 86 -20.55 -4.05 10.84
N PRO A 87 -21.83 -4.50 10.86
CA PRO A 87 -22.97 -3.89 11.57
C PRO A 87 -22.89 -3.89 13.12
N ALA A 88 -21.73 -4.13 13.71
CA ALA A 88 -21.51 -4.10 15.16
C ALA A 88 -21.33 -2.67 15.73
N GLY A 89 -21.02 -1.67 14.89
CA GLY A 89 -20.86 -0.27 15.32
C GLY A 89 -22.15 0.56 15.38
N GLY A 90 -23.30 -0.01 14.98
CA GLY A 90 -24.53 0.75 14.71
C GLY A 90 -25.64 0.69 15.78
N ARG A 91 -25.47 0.01 16.92
CA ARG A 91 -26.52 -0.04 17.95
C ARG A 91 -25.94 -0.06 19.36
N ARG A 92 -25.75 1.13 19.94
CA ARG A 92 -25.86 1.38 21.39
C ARG A 92 -26.03 2.89 21.64
N SER A 93 -27.05 3.47 21.03
CA SER A 93 -27.68 4.70 21.51
C SER A 93 -29.20 4.50 21.47
N GLY A 94 -29.83 4.23 22.61
CA GLY A 94 -31.28 4.18 22.73
C GLY A 94 -31.79 3.07 23.65
N GLY A 95 -32.39 3.48 24.77
CA GLY A 95 -33.07 2.62 25.75
C GLY A 95 -32.51 2.90 27.14
N ARG A 96 -32.85 4.05 27.73
CA ARG A 96 -33.91 4.24 28.74
C ARG A 96 -33.55 3.61 30.08
#